data_AF-A0A358N8S9-F1
#
_entry.id   AF-A0A358N8S9-F1
#
_cell.length_a   1.000
_cell.length_b   1.000
_cell.length_c   1.000
_cell.angle_alpha   90.00
_cell.angle_beta   90.00
_cell.angle_gamma   90.00
#
_symmetry.space_group_name_H-M   'P 1'
#
loop_
_entity.id
_entity.type
_entity.pdbx_description
1 polymer ?
#
loop_
_entity_poly.entity_id
_entity_poly.type
_entity_poly.pdbx_seq_one_letter_code
_entity_poly.pdbx_strand_id
1 'polypeptide(L)'
;MNLATRKIQFTLNRFKAGICLVFTSFNLAALMMPNPYASPESDSTGLHDSSKSRRLAQSCLRLALLILIAPAVYNFTCFSYPAATAPDELRIQNSFAWINGIGFCFTAAALWFLGPPVLELLTVVIHKVFGRTTSVEAWKEALYQSLRRAPFVSVLGAVLWTLWVAAIYQMGVGFYAASVPIGIAAHLLAAGLYVPLFVRWYTLEHSKA
;
A
#
# COMPACT_ATOMS: atom_id res chain seq x y z
N MET A 1 -25.37 22.92 -35.63
CA MET A 1 -24.32 22.90 -34.59
C MET A 1 -24.84 22.07 -33.41
N ASN A 2 -24.20 20.94 -33.13
CA ASN A 2 -24.83 19.77 -32.52
C ASN A 2 -24.85 19.82 -30.97
N LEU A 3 -25.95 19.37 -30.35
CA LEU A 3 -26.16 19.40 -28.88
C LEU A 3 -25.07 18.62 -28.11
N ALA A 4 -24.39 17.68 -28.77
CA ALA A 4 -23.30 16.89 -28.21
C ALA A 4 -22.02 17.71 -27.92
N THR A 5 -21.75 18.78 -28.69
CA THR A 5 -20.52 19.58 -28.53
C THR A 5 -20.57 20.49 -27.30
N ARG A 6 -21.77 20.89 -26.85
CA ARG A 6 -21.95 21.71 -25.63
C ARG A 6 -21.72 20.92 -24.33
N LYS A 7 -21.95 19.60 -24.31
CA LYS A 7 -21.73 18.78 -23.11
C LYS A 7 -20.25 18.60 -22.79
N ILE A 8 -19.39 18.48 -23.79
CA ILE A 8 -17.93 18.29 -23.60
C ILE A 8 -17.28 19.57 -23.06
N GLN A 9 -17.74 20.74 -23.49
CA GLN A 9 -17.21 22.02 -23.03
C GLN A 9 -17.60 22.35 -21.59
N PHE A 10 -18.74 21.83 -21.10
CA PHE A 10 -19.18 22.02 -19.72
C PHE A 10 -18.40 21.15 -18.71
N THR A 11 -17.96 19.95 -19.12
CA THR A 11 -17.17 19.06 -18.26
C THR A 11 -15.73 19.53 -18.09
N LEU A 12 -15.14 20.15 -19.13
CA LEU A 12 -13.78 20.71 -19.08
C LEU A 12 -13.68 21.96 -18.17
N ASN A 13 -14.74 22.76 -18.07
CA ASN A 13 -14.75 23.92 -17.16
C ASN A 13 -14.86 23.52 -15.68
N ARG A 14 -15.48 22.37 -15.34
CA ARG A 14 -15.47 21.87 -13.95
C ARG A 14 -14.11 21.29 -13.53
N PHE A 15 -13.30 20.81 -14.47
CA PHE A 15 -11.96 20.30 -14.15
C PHE A 15 -10.94 21.43 -13.90
N LYS A 16 -11.08 22.59 -14.57
CA LYS A 16 -10.27 23.78 -14.27
C LYS A 16 -10.67 24.49 -12.97
N ALA A 17 -11.95 24.45 -12.58
CA ALA A 17 -12.42 25.05 -11.33
C ALA A 17 -11.98 24.26 -10.07
N GLY A 18 -11.72 22.96 -10.17
CA GLY A 18 -11.26 22.12 -9.05
C GLY A 18 -9.76 22.19 -8.76
N ILE A 19 -8.95 22.71 -9.70
CA ILE A 19 -7.48 22.82 -9.56
C ILE A 19 -7.06 24.24 -9.14
N CYS A 20 -7.98 25.21 -9.16
CA CYS A 20 -7.70 26.62 -8.86
C CYS A 20 -8.06 27.05 -7.42
N LEU A 21 -8.29 26.11 -6.51
CA LEU A 21 -8.60 26.38 -5.08
C LEU A 21 -7.46 25.95 -4.15
N VAL A 22 -6.21 26.14 -4.58
CA VAL A 22 -5.01 25.87 -3.76
C VAL A 22 -4.13 27.11 -3.56
N PHE A 23 -4.47 28.27 -4.15
CA PHE A 23 -3.59 29.45 -4.09
C PHE A 23 -4.34 30.78 -3.92
N THR A 24 -5.17 30.92 -2.89
CA THR A 24 -5.55 32.24 -2.34
C THR A 24 -5.77 32.17 -0.84
N SER A 25 -4.68 32.01 -0.10
CA SER A 25 -4.57 32.48 1.28
C SER A 25 -3.45 33.53 1.30
N PHE A 26 -3.66 34.60 0.54
CA PHE A 26 -2.80 35.78 0.62
C PHE A 26 -3.00 36.43 1.98
N ASN A 27 -1.93 36.38 2.79
CA ASN A 27 -1.49 37.40 3.74
C ASN A 27 -2.54 38.47 4.12
N LEU A 28 -3.37 38.13 5.10
CA LEU A 28 -3.99 39.11 6.00
C LEU A 28 -3.43 38.96 7.42
N ALA A 29 -2.13 38.67 7.54
CA ALA A 29 -1.40 38.86 8.79
C ALA A 29 -1.01 40.34 8.89
N ALA A 30 -2.03 41.19 8.96
CA ALA A 30 -1.90 42.58 9.34
C ALA A 30 -1.48 42.60 10.82
N LEU A 31 -0.19 42.89 11.04
CA LEU A 31 0.32 43.69 12.15
C LEU A 31 -0.41 43.56 13.50
N MET A 32 -0.61 42.34 13.99
CA MET A 32 -1.01 42.12 15.39
C MET A 32 0.27 41.97 16.20
N MET A 33 0.53 42.93 17.08
CA MET A 33 1.58 42.76 18.08
C MET A 33 1.34 41.44 18.83
N PRO A 34 2.35 40.57 18.99
CA PRO A 34 2.21 39.34 19.74
C PRO A 34 1.69 39.69 21.14
N ASN A 35 0.61 39.02 21.58
CA ASN A 35 0.11 39.18 22.93
C ASN A 35 1.23 38.81 23.93
N PRO A 36 1.72 39.74 24.77
CA PRO A 36 2.81 39.48 25.71
C PRO A 36 2.41 38.48 26.81
N TYR A 37 1.13 38.13 26.91
CA TYR A 37 0.59 37.10 27.81
C TYR A 37 0.20 35.81 27.08
N ALA A 38 0.55 35.66 25.79
CA ALA A 38 0.37 34.38 25.10
C ALA A 38 1.23 33.33 25.82
N SER A 39 0.57 32.32 26.39
CA SER A 39 1.25 31.13 26.89
C SER A 39 2.07 30.56 25.74
N PRO A 40 3.35 30.17 25.96
CA PRO A 40 4.15 29.57 24.90
C PRO A 40 3.32 28.46 24.27
N GLU A 41 3.11 28.51 22.95
CA GLU A 41 2.50 27.42 22.22
C GLU A 41 3.36 26.19 22.52
N SER A 42 2.88 25.34 23.45
CA SER A 42 3.52 24.07 23.71
C SER A 42 3.52 23.34 22.37
N ASP A 43 4.70 22.98 21.88
CA ASP A 43 4.99 22.18 20.67
C ASP A 43 4.29 20.81 20.69
N SER A 44 2.96 20.83 20.75
CA SER A 44 2.05 19.68 20.74
C SER A 44 1.77 19.21 19.31
N THR A 45 2.22 19.98 18.32
CA THR A 45 2.18 19.68 16.88
C THR A 45 2.88 18.36 16.57
N GLY A 46 4.02 18.05 17.22
CA GLY A 46 4.81 16.84 16.94
C GLY A 46 4.12 15.51 17.26
N LEU A 47 3.35 15.44 18.37
CA LEU A 47 2.64 14.22 18.77
C LEU A 47 1.39 13.98 17.92
N HIS A 48 0.70 15.05 17.53
CA HIS A 48 -0.53 14.95 16.77
C HIS A 48 -0.27 14.51 15.32
N ASP A 49 0.84 14.95 14.71
CA ASP A 49 1.22 14.60 13.33
C ASP A 49 1.67 13.13 13.18
N SER A 50 2.42 12.59 14.15
CA SER A 50 2.80 11.17 14.17
C SER A 50 1.57 10.25 14.17
N SER A 51 0.52 10.61 14.94
CA SER A 51 -0.74 9.84 14.98
C SER A 51 -1.49 9.83 13.64
N LYS A 52 -1.38 10.91 12.85
CA LYS A 52 -2.06 11.05 11.56
C LYS A 52 -1.34 10.25 10.48
N SER A 53 0.01 10.32 10.46
CA SER A 53 0.82 9.56 9.51
C SER A 53 0.64 8.05 9.69
N ARG A 54 0.63 7.58 10.94
CA ARG A 54 0.36 6.17 11.27
C ARG A 54 -1.01 5.70 10.77
N ARG A 55 -2.08 6.46 11.05
CA ARG A 55 -3.44 6.12 10.59
C ARG A 55 -3.53 6.07 9.07
N LEU A 56 -2.91 7.02 8.38
CA LEU A 56 -2.86 7.03 6.92
C LEU A 56 -2.12 5.79 6.38
N ALA A 57 -0.94 5.48 6.94
CA ALA A 57 -0.17 4.30 6.54
C ALA A 57 -0.94 2.99 6.77
N GLN A 58 -1.66 2.86 7.87
CA GLN A 58 -2.55 1.72 8.14
C GLN A 58 -3.65 1.60 7.08
N SER A 59 -4.31 2.70 6.75
CA SER A 59 -5.33 2.71 5.68
C SER A 59 -4.75 2.35 4.32
N CYS A 60 -3.55 2.85 3.99
CA CYS A 60 -2.83 2.49 2.77
C CYS A 60 -2.48 1.00 2.72
N LEU A 61 -2.02 0.42 3.82
CA LEU A 61 -1.70 -1.02 3.89
C LEU A 61 -2.96 -1.89 3.75
N ARG A 62 -4.08 -1.49 4.39
CA ARG A 62 -5.37 -2.17 4.26
C ARG A 62 -5.89 -2.11 2.83
N LEU A 63 -5.80 -0.94 2.19
CA LEU A 63 -6.19 -0.78 0.79
C LEU A 63 -5.32 -1.64 -0.13
N ALA A 64 -4.00 -1.66 0.08
CA ALA A 64 -3.06 -2.54 -0.62
C ALA A 64 -3.47 -4.02 -0.51
N LEU A 65 -3.81 -4.47 0.70
CA LEU A 65 -4.29 -5.84 0.94
C LEU A 65 -5.61 -6.12 0.20
N LEU A 66 -6.59 -5.21 0.22
CA LEU A 66 -7.85 -5.36 -0.53
C LEU A 66 -7.61 -5.48 -2.04
N ILE A 67 -6.67 -4.70 -2.58
CA ILE A 67 -6.31 -4.77 -4.00
C ILE A 67 -5.73 -6.15 -4.34
N LEU A 68 -4.86 -6.70 -3.47
CA LEU A 68 -4.22 -8.00 -3.69
C LEU A 68 -5.16 -9.19 -3.39
N ILE A 69 -6.24 -9.00 -2.63
CA ILE A 69 -7.26 -10.04 -2.41
C ILE A 69 -7.93 -10.43 -3.73
N ALA A 70 -8.22 -9.48 -4.63
CA ALA A 70 -8.90 -9.77 -5.90
C ALA A 70 -8.16 -10.82 -6.77
N PRO A 71 -6.87 -10.65 -7.13
CA PRO A 71 -6.13 -11.67 -7.87
C PRO A 71 -5.92 -12.95 -7.07
N ALA A 72 -5.85 -12.87 -5.73
CA ALA A 72 -5.71 -14.06 -4.90
C ALA A 72 -6.98 -14.93 -4.91
N VAL A 73 -8.18 -14.31 -4.86
CA VAL A 73 -9.47 -14.99 -5.04
C VAL A 73 -9.55 -15.59 -6.44
N TYR A 74 -9.15 -14.84 -7.48
CA TYR A 74 -9.10 -15.36 -8.83
C TYR A 74 -8.20 -16.61 -8.94
N ASN A 75 -6.98 -16.54 -8.40
CA ASN A 75 -6.08 -17.69 -8.33
C ASN A 75 -6.71 -18.88 -7.58
N PHE A 76 -7.33 -18.62 -6.42
CA PHE A 76 -8.02 -19.65 -5.65
C PHE A 76 -9.13 -20.33 -6.45
N THR A 77 -9.93 -19.57 -7.21
CA THR A 77 -10.98 -20.14 -8.06
C THR A 77 -10.40 -20.99 -9.19
N CYS A 78 -9.37 -20.52 -9.90
CA CYS A 78 -8.71 -21.30 -10.95
C CYS A 78 -8.06 -22.58 -10.42
N PHE A 79 -7.42 -22.52 -9.25
CA PHE A 79 -6.79 -23.67 -8.62
C PHE A 79 -7.81 -24.68 -8.06
N SER A 80 -8.94 -24.20 -7.53
CA SER A 80 -9.92 -25.05 -6.82
C SER A 80 -10.98 -25.67 -7.73
N TYR A 81 -11.12 -25.21 -8.97
CA TYR A 81 -12.06 -25.76 -9.96
C TYR A 81 -11.38 -26.42 -11.19
N PRO A 82 -10.43 -27.38 -11.04
CA PRO A 82 -10.10 -28.27 -12.13
C PRO A 82 -11.31 -29.16 -12.48
N ALA A 83 -11.37 -29.58 -13.75
CA ALA A 83 -12.39 -30.48 -14.26
C ALA A 83 -12.20 -31.90 -13.69
N ALA A 84 -12.66 -32.13 -12.46
CA ALA A 84 -12.73 -33.48 -11.90
C ALA A 84 -13.74 -34.33 -12.68
N THR A 85 -13.39 -35.59 -12.92
CA THR A 85 -14.23 -36.51 -13.70
C THR A 85 -14.82 -37.64 -12.84
N ALA A 86 -14.27 -37.89 -11.64
CA ALA A 86 -14.74 -38.92 -10.73
C ALA A 86 -15.25 -38.37 -9.37
N PRO A 87 -16.26 -39.01 -8.72
CA PRO A 87 -16.77 -38.61 -7.41
C PRO A 87 -15.75 -38.58 -6.27
N ASP A 88 -14.80 -39.52 -6.24
CA ASP A 88 -13.76 -39.56 -5.20
C ASP A 88 -12.75 -38.41 -5.36
N GLU A 89 -12.44 -38.02 -6.60
CA GLU A 89 -11.61 -36.85 -6.92
C GLU A 89 -12.30 -35.56 -6.45
N LEU A 90 -13.62 -35.45 -6.66
CA LEU A 90 -14.42 -34.32 -6.18
C LEU A 90 -14.36 -34.16 -4.65
N ARG A 91 -14.41 -35.26 -3.89
CA ARG A 91 -14.34 -35.19 -2.42
C ARG A 91 -12.97 -34.73 -1.92
N ILE A 92 -11.90 -35.24 -2.53
CA ILE A 92 -10.52 -34.85 -2.19
C ILE A 92 -10.28 -33.38 -2.56
N GLN A 93 -10.69 -32.97 -3.76
CA GLN A 93 -10.60 -31.59 -4.24
C GLN A 93 -11.37 -30.62 -3.34
N ASN A 94 -12.60 -30.95 -2.95
CA ASN A 94 -13.38 -30.13 -2.02
C ASN A 94 -12.68 -29.98 -0.66
N SER A 95 -12.04 -31.05 -0.17
CA SER A 95 -11.29 -30.99 1.09
C SER A 95 -10.10 -30.04 0.98
N PHE A 96 -9.32 -30.10 -0.11
CA PHE A 96 -8.24 -29.16 -0.36
C PHE A 96 -8.72 -27.72 -0.53
N ALA A 97 -9.83 -27.50 -1.26
CA ALA A 97 -10.43 -26.19 -1.42
C ALA A 97 -10.82 -25.58 -0.07
N TRP A 98 -11.43 -26.37 0.83
CA TRP A 98 -11.77 -25.92 2.18
C TRP A 98 -10.54 -25.56 3.01
N ILE A 99 -9.53 -26.43 3.05
CA ILE A 99 -8.29 -26.17 3.80
C ILE A 99 -7.59 -24.90 3.29
N ASN A 100 -7.46 -24.76 1.96
CA ASN A 100 -6.85 -23.59 1.34
C ASN A 100 -7.68 -22.32 1.56
N GLY A 101 -9.01 -22.41 1.50
CA GLY A 101 -9.92 -21.29 1.75
C GLY A 101 -9.82 -20.80 3.20
N ILE A 102 -9.79 -21.72 4.16
CA ILE A 102 -9.58 -21.40 5.57
C ILE A 102 -8.20 -20.75 5.76
N GLY A 103 -7.14 -21.32 5.20
CA GLY A 103 -5.79 -20.77 5.25
C GLY A 103 -5.70 -19.36 4.64
N PHE A 104 -6.38 -19.13 3.52
CA PHE A 104 -6.50 -17.83 2.88
C PHE A 104 -7.16 -16.80 3.80
N CYS A 105 -8.31 -17.14 4.40
CA CYS A 105 -9.02 -16.27 5.34
C CYS A 105 -8.17 -15.94 6.58
N PHE A 106 -7.50 -16.93 7.17
CA PHE A 106 -6.61 -16.70 8.31
C PHE A 106 -5.43 -15.81 7.95
N THR A 107 -4.82 -16.02 6.79
CA THR A 107 -3.69 -15.21 6.32
C THR A 107 -4.12 -13.76 6.06
N ALA A 108 -5.27 -13.56 5.39
CA ALA A 108 -5.80 -12.23 5.14
C ALA A 108 -6.15 -11.51 6.46
N ALA A 109 -6.79 -12.20 7.41
CA ALA A 109 -7.08 -11.65 8.73
C ALA A 109 -5.80 -11.31 9.51
N ALA A 110 -4.81 -12.21 9.51
CA ALA A 110 -3.52 -11.96 10.15
C ALA A 110 -2.83 -10.73 9.56
N LEU A 111 -2.77 -10.58 8.24
CA LEU A 111 -2.20 -9.38 7.60
C LEU A 111 -3.00 -8.11 7.91
N TRP A 112 -4.33 -8.20 8.00
CA TRP A 112 -5.20 -7.06 8.30
C TRP A 112 -4.99 -6.49 9.70
N PHE A 113 -4.89 -7.37 10.71
CA PHE A 113 -4.77 -6.98 12.11
C PHE A 113 -3.32 -6.85 12.58
N LEU A 114 -2.45 -7.79 12.16
CA LEU A 114 -1.07 -7.87 12.61
C LEU A 114 -0.06 -7.23 11.66
N GLY A 115 -0.43 -6.94 10.41
CA GLY A 115 0.48 -6.32 9.44
C GLY A 115 1.14 -5.02 9.95
N PRO A 116 0.35 -3.99 10.33
CA PRO A 116 0.92 -2.76 10.88
C PRO A 116 1.79 -2.96 12.14
N PRO A 117 1.33 -3.63 13.21
CA PRO A 117 2.15 -3.77 14.42
C PRO A 117 3.40 -4.61 14.19
N VAL A 118 3.37 -5.62 13.29
CA VAL A 118 4.56 -6.39 12.93
C VAL A 118 5.58 -5.51 12.21
N LEU A 119 5.17 -4.67 11.26
CA LEU A 119 6.10 -3.75 10.58
C LEU A 119 6.70 -2.70 11.53
N GLU A 120 5.91 -2.19 12.47
CA GLU A 120 6.38 -1.29 13.53
C GLU A 120 7.39 -2.01 14.44
N LEU A 121 7.10 -3.25 14.85
CA LEU A 121 8.00 -4.05 15.67
C LEU A 121 9.32 -4.35 14.96
N LEU A 122 9.27 -4.76 13.68
CA LEU A 122 10.46 -4.97 12.87
C LEU A 122 11.29 -3.69 12.76
N THR A 123 10.65 -2.54 12.58
CA THR A 123 11.34 -1.24 12.58
C THR A 123 12.09 -0.99 13.90
N VAL A 124 11.46 -1.29 15.04
CA VAL A 124 12.10 -1.17 16.36
C VAL A 124 13.29 -2.12 16.48
N VAL A 125 13.13 -3.39 16.06
CA VAL A 125 14.20 -4.40 16.14
C VAL A 125 15.39 -4.02 15.26
N ILE A 126 15.15 -3.58 14.02
CA ILE A 126 16.20 -3.15 13.11
C ILE A 126 16.88 -1.88 13.64
N HIS A 127 16.11 -0.92 14.15
CA HIS A 127 16.66 0.28 14.79
C HIS A 127 17.56 -0.05 15.97
N LYS A 128 17.21 -1.02 16.82
CA LYS A 128 18.08 -1.46 17.93
C LYS A 128 19.44 -1.98 17.48
N VAL A 129 19.54 -2.55 16.28
CA VAL A 129 20.78 -3.12 15.74
C VAL A 129 21.59 -2.09 14.97
N PHE A 130 20.94 -1.23 14.19
CA PHE A 130 21.60 -0.34 13.23
C PHE A 130 21.47 1.16 13.56
N GLY A 131 20.49 1.54 14.36
CA GLY A 131 20.26 2.92 14.78
C GLY A 131 21.32 3.37 15.78
N ARG A 132 21.80 4.61 15.62
CA ARG A 132 22.87 5.19 16.45
C ARG A 132 22.48 6.55 16.99
N THR A 133 22.05 7.44 16.11
CA THR A 133 21.85 8.86 16.43
C THR A 133 20.39 9.25 16.42
N THR A 134 19.61 8.63 15.54
CA THR A 134 18.23 9.03 15.29
C THR A 134 17.25 8.29 16.20
N SER A 135 16.13 8.94 16.56
CA SER A 135 15.08 8.32 17.36
C SER A 135 14.30 7.24 16.59
N VAL A 136 13.79 6.24 17.32
CA VAL A 136 12.91 5.18 16.79
C VAL A 136 11.67 5.77 16.09
N GLU A 137 11.14 6.87 16.61
CA GLU A 137 9.93 7.48 16.05
C GLU A 137 10.16 8.09 14.67
N ALA A 138 11.36 8.64 14.40
CA ALA A 138 11.72 9.09 13.06
C ALA A 138 11.85 7.92 12.06
N TRP A 139 12.36 6.76 12.52
CA TRP A 139 12.39 5.54 11.70
C TRP A 139 10.98 5.03 11.37
N LYS A 140 10.05 5.07 12.34
CA LYS A 140 8.64 4.72 12.12
C LYS A 140 7.96 5.70 11.17
N GLU A 141 8.26 7.00 11.28
CA GLU A 141 7.71 7.98 10.34
C GLU A 141 8.20 7.72 8.91
N ALA A 142 9.48 7.37 8.73
CA ALA A 142 10.01 6.96 7.43
C ALA A 142 9.31 5.69 6.89
N LEU A 143 9.00 4.71 7.75
CA LEU A 143 8.17 3.55 7.39
C LEU A 143 6.79 4.00 6.91
N TYR A 144 6.09 4.84 7.67
CA TYR A 144 4.74 5.29 7.33
C TYR A 144 4.70 6.02 5.99
N GLN A 145 5.69 6.87 5.72
CA GLN A 145 5.81 7.55 4.44
C GLN A 145 6.04 6.57 3.27
N SER A 146 6.86 5.53 3.45
CA SER A 146 7.08 4.50 2.44
C SER A 146 5.80 3.68 2.18
N LEU A 147 5.04 3.37 3.23
CA LEU A 147 3.76 2.65 3.13
C LEU A 147 2.68 3.40 2.37
N ARG A 148 2.77 4.73 2.22
CA ARG A 148 1.82 5.50 1.39
C ARG A 148 1.84 5.07 -0.08
N ARG A 149 2.93 4.45 -0.55
CA ARG A 149 3.07 3.93 -1.92
C ARG A 149 2.53 2.51 -2.08
N ALA A 150 2.23 1.81 -0.99
CA ALA A 150 1.80 0.41 -1.01
C ALA A 150 0.56 0.17 -1.90
N PRO A 151 -0.49 1.03 -1.92
CA PRO A 151 -1.63 0.83 -2.81
C PRO A 151 -1.23 0.82 -4.29
N PHE A 152 -0.41 1.78 -4.72
CA PHE A 152 0.05 1.87 -6.11
C PHE A 152 0.86 0.63 -6.52
N VAL A 153 1.81 0.23 -5.68
CA VAL A 153 2.61 -0.98 -5.90
C VAL A 153 1.71 -2.23 -5.92
N SER A 154 0.68 -2.27 -5.09
CA SER A 154 -0.28 -3.38 -5.05
C SER A 154 -1.14 -3.47 -6.30
N VAL A 155 -1.50 -2.34 -6.94
CA VAL A 155 -2.19 -2.37 -8.24
C VAL A 155 -1.31 -3.03 -9.30
N LEU A 156 -0.04 -2.63 -9.41
CA LEU A 156 0.90 -3.23 -10.35
C LEU A 156 1.13 -4.72 -10.03
N GLY A 157 1.23 -5.06 -8.75
CA GLY A 157 1.36 -6.43 -8.30
C GLY A 157 0.13 -7.28 -8.63
N ALA A 158 -1.07 -6.71 -8.47
CA ALA A 158 -2.32 -7.39 -8.81
C ALA A 158 -2.44 -7.65 -10.32
N VAL A 159 -1.98 -6.71 -11.16
CA VAL A 159 -1.91 -6.91 -12.61
C VAL A 159 -0.96 -8.06 -12.95
N LEU A 160 0.27 -8.03 -12.42
CA LEU A 160 1.26 -9.08 -12.64
C LEU A 160 0.75 -10.46 -12.19
N TRP A 161 0.13 -10.53 -11.01
CA TRP A 161 -0.44 -11.76 -10.48
C TRP A 161 -1.61 -12.25 -11.35
N THR A 162 -2.53 -11.37 -11.78
CA THR A 162 -3.64 -11.75 -12.66
C THR A 162 -3.14 -12.30 -14.00
N LEU A 163 -2.13 -11.66 -14.59
CA LEU A 163 -1.49 -12.13 -15.82
C LEU A 163 -0.84 -13.50 -15.63
N TRP A 164 -0.19 -13.73 -14.48
CA TRP A 164 0.39 -15.02 -14.14
C TRP A 164 -0.67 -16.13 -14.03
N VAL A 165 -1.78 -15.87 -13.33
CA VAL A 165 -2.90 -16.82 -13.21
C VAL A 165 -3.49 -17.12 -14.58
N ALA A 166 -3.77 -16.09 -15.40
CA ALA A 166 -4.32 -16.28 -16.74
C ALA A 166 -3.37 -17.08 -17.66
N ALA A 167 -2.06 -16.77 -17.62
CA ALA A 167 -1.07 -17.49 -18.41
C ALA A 167 -1.04 -18.98 -18.09
N ILE A 168 -1.09 -19.35 -16.80
CA ILE A 168 -1.03 -20.75 -16.38
C ILE A 168 -2.35 -21.47 -16.65
N TYR A 169 -3.47 -20.93 -16.14
CA TYR A 169 -4.73 -21.68 -16.12
C TYR A 169 -5.58 -21.52 -17.38
N GLN A 170 -5.45 -20.41 -18.11
CA GLN A 170 -6.27 -20.17 -19.32
C GLN A 170 -5.48 -20.37 -20.62
N MET A 171 -4.19 -20.01 -20.63
CA MET A 171 -3.36 -20.09 -21.83
C MET A 171 -2.48 -21.34 -21.88
N GLY A 172 -2.40 -22.11 -20.80
CA GLY A 172 -1.57 -23.32 -20.72
C GLY A 172 -0.08 -23.05 -20.84
N VAL A 173 0.37 -21.83 -20.51
CA VAL A 173 1.80 -21.48 -20.51
C VAL A 173 2.48 -22.28 -19.41
N GLY A 174 3.61 -22.92 -19.73
CA GLY A 174 4.37 -23.71 -18.77
C GLY A 174 4.73 -22.90 -17.52
N PHE A 175 4.63 -23.54 -16.34
CA PHE A 175 4.80 -22.88 -15.04
C PHE A 175 6.06 -22.02 -14.96
N TYR A 176 7.23 -22.55 -15.34
CA TYR A 176 8.48 -21.80 -15.29
C TYR A 176 8.54 -20.65 -16.29
N ALA A 177 7.97 -20.82 -17.49
CA ALA A 177 7.94 -19.79 -18.52
C ALA A 177 7.11 -18.57 -18.11
N ALA A 178 6.02 -18.78 -17.35
CA ALA A 178 5.23 -17.69 -16.77
C ALA A 178 5.84 -17.15 -15.45
N SER A 179 6.27 -18.05 -14.56
CA SER A 179 6.65 -17.69 -13.18
C SER A 179 7.97 -16.94 -13.09
N VAL A 180 8.98 -17.29 -13.89
CA VAL A 180 10.29 -16.62 -13.82
C VAL A 180 10.20 -15.13 -14.20
N PRO A 181 9.72 -14.73 -15.38
CA PRO A 181 9.69 -13.32 -15.75
C PRO A 181 8.75 -12.50 -14.86
N ILE A 182 7.57 -13.04 -14.52
CA ILE A 182 6.62 -12.35 -13.66
C ILE A 182 7.15 -12.26 -12.22
N GLY A 183 7.81 -13.31 -11.74
CA GLY A 183 8.46 -13.34 -10.43
C GLY A 183 9.57 -12.28 -10.33
N ILE A 184 10.44 -12.17 -11.34
CA ILE A 184 11.45 -11.10 -11.40
C ILE A 184 10.79 -9.72 -11.34
N ALA A 185 9.76 -9.47 -12.15
CA ALA A 185 9.04 -8.20 -12.15
C ALA A 185 8.38 -7.91 -10.79
N ALA A 186 7.79 -8.91 -10.14
CA ALA A 186 7.19 -8.78 -8.82
C ALA A 186 8.23 -8.48 -7.73
N HIS A 187 9.41 -9.11 -7.77
CA HIS A 187 10.50 -8.81 -6.83
C HIS A 187 11.05 -7.39 -7.01
N LEU A 188 11.23 -6.93 -8.25
CA LEU A 188 11.64 -5.55 -8.53
C LEU A 188 10.59 -4.53 -8.05
N LEU A 189 9.32 -4.86 -8.23
CA LEU A 189 8.21 -4.04 -7.75
C LEU A 189 8.18 -3.96 -6.22
N ALA A 190 8.39 -5.09 -5.53
CA ALA A 190 8.52 -5.12 -4.08
C ALA A 190 9.75 -4.33 -3.59
N ALA A 191 10.87 -4.41 -4.32
CA ALA A 191 12.07 -3.60 -4.04
C ALA A 191 11.78 -2.10 -4.08
N GLY A 192 10.85 -1.67 -4.94
CA GLY A 192 10.35 -0.30 -4.98
C GLY A 192 9.73 0.20 -3.66
N LEU A 193 9.37 -0.68 -2.73
CA LEU A 193 8.89 -0.30 -1.38
C LEU A 193 10.01 -0.30 -0.35
N TYR A 194 10.81 -1.37 -0.26
CA TYR A 194 11.78 -1.51 0.82
C TYR A 194 13.13 -0.82 0.55
N VAL A 195 13.57 -0.71 -0.71
CA VAL A 195 14.83 -0.01 -1.02
C VAL A 195 14.76 1.47 -0.65
N PRO A 196 13.72 2.24 -1.04
CA PRO A 196 13.59 3.63 -0.61
C PRO A 196 13.48 3.79 0.90
N LEU A 197 12.86 2.82 1.60
CA LEU A 197 12.79 2.82 3.05
C LEU A 197 14.18 2.67 3.68
N PHE A 198 14.98 1.70 3.24
CA PHE A 198 16.33 1.50 3.74
C PHE A 198 17.24 2.68 3.42
N VAL A 199 17.13 3.28 2.23
CA VAL A 199 17.85 4.51 1.89
C VAL A 199 17.48 5.64 2.83
N ARG A 200 16.19 5.80 3.18
CA ARG A 200 15.76 6.83 4.14
C ARG A 200 16.31 6.58 5.54
N TRP A 201 16.26 5.35 6.04
CA TRP A 201 16.85 5.01 7.35
C TRP A 201 18.35 5.25 7.35
N TYR A 202 19.06 4.84 6.29
CA TYR A 202 20.48 5.11 6.13
C TYR A 202 20.77 6.62 6.16
N THR A 203 20.04 7.40 5.36
CA THR A 203 20.20 8.86 5.32
C THR A 203 19.87 9.50 6.66
N LEU A 204 18.85 9.04 7.40
CA LEU A 204 18.56 9.56 8.74
C LEU A 204 19.74 9.40 9.69
N GLU A 205 20.38 8.23 9.70
CA GLU A 205 21.54 7.98 10.58
C GLU A 205 22.83 8.72 10.15
N HIS A 206 22.93 9.12 8.87
CA HIS A 206 24.12 9.77 8.31
C HIS A 206 23.92 11.24 7.96
N SER A 207 22.70 11.76 8.13
CA SER A 207 22.41 13.19 8.05
C SER A 207 23.00 13.82 9.30
N LYS A 208 24.17 14.43 9.13
CA LYS A 208 24.99 15.02 10.19
C LYS A 208 24.14 15.84 11.19
N ALA A 209 24.36 15.54 12.47
CA ALA A 209 24.28 16.53 13.55
C ALA A 209 25.33 17.63 13.34
#